data_AF-A0A2V1C1P9-F1
#
_entry.id   AF-A0A2V1C1P9-F1
#
_cell.length_a   1.000
_cell.length_b   1.000
_cell.length_c   1.000
_cell.angle_alpha   90.00
_cell.angle_beta   90.00
_cell.angle_gamma   90.00
#
_symmetry.space_group_name_H-M   'P 1'
#
loop_
_entity.id
_entity.type
_entity.pdbx_description
1 polymer ?
#
loop_
_entity_poly.entity_id
_entity_poly.type
_entity_poly.pdbx_seq_one_letter_code
_entity_poly.pdbx_strand_id
1 'polypeptide(L)'
;MMIVDVLATPYIDTVEIMLLHVLYHMQLGKGGYAWMLTGIAIRIAEAIGLHRRSPIDLDLGEDQVKRRSQLWWVAYSLDSFNSSTQGRPTAISDLSTDTEAFSVALGDQASEGGKRPSLQLYYWNVTLSQIRNRFCVGLSTYGTMATRLDALSELDSSLLSWRDSIPLDYRPDQENQATGEDYHLVAILHLEYFNLLRSIHWTSLVLVQANKELSATLQHPRIRTSESICLAASRSFIKTLNDIAGHPVQHRIFLLSFLTDHYMAALAVLYRNIFRSPERLSARADLEYFRAGKFHLDRDTNKSELRGDMIDLFDNMLTALEDLLSSHSAEAS
;
A
#
# COMPACT_ATOMS: atom_id res chain seq x y z
N MET A 1 18.88 2.86 26.24
CA MET A 1 18.49 4.27 26.35
C MET A 1 17.02 4.31 26.74
N MET A 2 16.62 4.98 27.82
CA MET A 2 15.20 5.06 28.18
C MET A 2 14.48 5.97 27.18
N ILE A 3 13.19 5.70 26.90
CA ILE A 3 12.38 6.50 25.97
C ILE A 3 12.30 7.98 26.37
N VAL A 4 12.49 8.30 27.65
CA VAL A 4 12.54 9.68 28.17
C VAL A 4 13.80 10.41 27.70
N ASP A 5 14.95 9.73 27.68
CA ASP A 5 16.23 10.31 27.24
C ASP A 5 16.22 10.57 25.72
N VAL A 6 15.63 9.63 24.97
CA VAL A 6 15.33 9.73 23.52
C VAL A 6 14.51 11.00 23.21
N LEU A 7 13.49 11.29 24.02
CA LEU A 7 12.59 12.42 23.81
C LEU A 7 13.17 13.75 24.31
N ALA A 8 14.02 13.73 25.33
CA ALA A 8 14.62 14.92 25.93
C ALA A 8 15.72 15.55 25.05
N THR A 9 16.42 14.74 24.26
CA THR A 9 17.48 15.19 23.35
C THR A 9 17.32 14.52 21.98
N PRO A 10 16.57 15.12 21.04
CA PRO A 10 16.32 14.50 19.75
C PRO A 10 17.59 14.57 18.88
N TYR A 11 18.03 13.41 18.39
CA TYR A 11 19.12 13.25 17.43
C TYR A 11 18.67 12.42 16.23
N ILE A 12 19.45 12.41 15.16
CA ILE A 12 19.13 11.62 13.96
C ILE A 12 19.05 10.11 14.26
N ASP A 13 19.94 9.60 15.11
CA ASP A 13 19.96 8.20 15.55
C ASP A 13 18.69 7.84 16.35
N THR A 14 18.14 8.82 17.08
CA THR A 14 16.88 8.67 17.81
C THR A 14 15.72 8.39 16.84
N VAL A 15 15.66 9.11 15.72
CA VAL A 15 14.64 8.90 14.68
C VAL A 15 14.77 7.50 14.10
N GLU A 16 15.99 7.05 13.77
CA GLU A 16 16.25 5.70 13.26
C GLU A 16 15.76 4.62 14.21
N ILE A 17 16.14 4.70 15.48
CA ILE A 17 15.72 3.74 16.51
C ILE A 17 14.19 3.70 16.61
N MET A 18 13.54 4.86 16.60
CA MET A 18 12.08 4.94 16.67
C MET A 18 11.40 4.33 15.44
N LEU A 19 11.93 4.57 14.23
CA LEU A 19 11.41 3.96 12.99
C LEU A 19 11.63 2.45 12.97
N LEU A 20 12.75 1.94 13.48
CA LEU A 20 12.98 0.51 13.66
C LEU A 20 11.98 -0.11 14.65
N HIS A 21 11.65 0.60 15.74
CA HIS A 21 10.59 0.19 16.66
C HIS A 21 9.22 0.16 15.98
N VAL A 22 8.90 1.12 15.11
CA VAL A 22 7.67 1.09 14.30
C VAL A 22 7.60 -0.20 13.49
N LEU A 23 8.65 -0.51 12.71
CA LEU A 23 8.72 -1.73 11.90
C LEU A 23 8.59 -3.00 12.75
N TYR A 24 9.29 -3.06 13.89
CA TYR A 24 9.20 -4.18 14.83
C TYR A 24 7.77 -4.38 15.35
N HIS A 25 7.07 -3.31 15.70
CA HIS A 25 5.71 -3.42 16.22
C HIS A 25 4.67 -3.69 15.14
N MET A 26 4.92 -3.26 13.89
CA MET A 26 4.15 -3.71 12.74
C MET A 26 4.27 -5.23 12.54
N GLN A 27 5.47 -5.80 12.74
CA GLN A 27 5.72 -7.25 12.65
C GLN A 27 5.11 -8.08 13.79
N LEU A 28 4.66 -7.41 14.85
CA LEU A 28 3.95 -8.06 15.95
C LEU A 28 2.44 -7.88 15.83
N GLY A 29 1.93 -7.35 14.71
CA GLY A 29 0.52 -7.06 14.50
C GLY A 29 -0.01 -5.95 15.39
N LYS A 30 0.88 -5.17 16.02
CA LYS A 30 0.50 -4.08 16.93
C LYS A 30 0.33 -2.76 16.17
N GLY A 31 -0.46 -2.79 15.09
CA GLY A 31 -0.62 -1.65 14.17
C GLY A 31 -1.04 -0.34 14.85
N GLY A 32 -1.91 -0.41 15.87
CA GLY A 32 -2.30 0.76 16.65
C GLY A 32 -1.14 1.37 17.46
N TYR A 33 -0.26 0.54 18.01
CA TYR A 33 0.94 0.99 18.74
C TYR A 33 2.02 1.49 17.78
N ALA A 34 2.23 0.79 16.66
CA ALA A 34 3.13 1.24 15.60
C ALA A 34 2.74 2.61 15.04
N TRP A 35 1.44 2.87 14.86
CA TRP A 35 0.94 4.18 14.45
C TRP A 35 1.27 5.28 15.48
N MET A 36 1.07 5.03 16.78
CA MET A 36 1.45 5.98 17.83
C MET A 36 2.95 6.28 17.82
N LEU A 37 3.79 5.23 17.71
CA LEU A 37 5.24 5.38 17.62
C LEU A 37 5.67 6.15 16.37
N THR A 38 4.97 5.95 15.25
CA THR A 38 5.20 6.69 14.00
C THR A 38 4.99 8.18 14.23
N GLY A 39 3.89 8.56 14.88
CA GLY A 39 3.64 9.95 15.28
C GLY A 39 4.76 10.54 16.15
N ILE A 40 5.28 9.78 17.12
CA ILE A 40 6.42 10.21 17.95
C ILE A 40 7.67 10.41 17.10
N ALA A 41 8.01 9.44 16.24
CA ALA A 41 9.17 9.52 15.35
C ALA A 41 9.11 10.75 14.44
N ILE A 42 7.93 11.08 13.91
CA ILE A 42 7.71 12.28 13.09
C ILE A 42 7.95 13.54 13.89
N ARG A 43 7.43 13.64 15.12
CA ARG A 43 7.65 14.83 15.97
C ARG A 43 9.14 15.02 16.30
N ILE A 44 9.88 13.94 16.53
CA ILE A 44 11.34 13.99 16.73
C ILE A 44 12.04 14.44 15.43
N ALA A 45 11.67 13.87 14.29
CA ALA A 45 12.23 14.22 12.98
C ALA A 45 11.97 15.68 12.61
N GLU A 46 10.77 16.19 12.91
CA GLU A 46 10.42 17.60 12.75
C GLU A 46 11.25 18.50 13.66
N ALA A 47 11.43 18.12 14.94
CA ALA A 47 12.20 18.89 15.91
C ALA A 47 13.67 19.11 15.51
N ILE A 48 14.28 18.15 14.81
CA ILE A 48 15.65 18.27 14.27
C ILE A 48 15.70 18.72 12.79
N GLY A 49 14.55 19.12 12.23
CA GLY A 49 14.44 19.71 10.91
C GLY A 49 14.62 18.74 9.74
N LEU A 50 14.29 17.45 9.86
CA LEU A 50 14.40 16.50 8.74
C LEU A 50 13.35 16.73 7.64
N HIS A 51 12.21 17.35 8.00
CA HIS A 51 11.16 17.79 7.10
C HIS A 51 11.55 18.99 6.22
N ARG A 52 12.70 19.59 6.52
CA ARG A 52 13.26 20.72 5.81
C ARG A 52 14.50 20.32 5.01
N ARG A 53 14.68 20.97 3.86
CA ARG A 53 15.89 20.93 3.05
C ARG A 53 17.07 21.32 3.94
N SER A 54 18.13 20.52 3.88
CA SER A 54 19.30 20.74 4.74
C SER A 54 19.89 22.14 4.46
N PRO A 55 20.01 23.01 5.49
CA PRO A 55 20.58 24.34 5.30
C PRO A 55 22.01 24.27 4.79
N ILE A 56 22.35 25.15 3.84
CA ILE A 56 23.69 25.26 3.25
C ILE A 56 24.72 25.60 4.35
N ASP A 57 24.31 26.41 5.33
CA ASP A 57 25.17 26.87 6.43
C ASP A 57 25.61 25.76 7.40
N LEU A 58 24.98 24.57 7.35
CA LEU A 58 25.38 23.43 8.18
C LEU A 58 26.61 22.70 7.65
N ASP A 59 27.07 23.00 6.43
CA ASP A 59 28.24 22.37 5.78
C ASP A 59 28.23 20.84 5.89
N LEU A 60 27.06 20.24 5.65
CA LEU A 60 26.86 18.80 5.76
C LEU A 60 27.44 18.09 4.54
N GLY A 61 28.14 16.98 4.79
CA GLY A 61 28.57 16.08 3.72
C GLY A 61 27.39 15.44 2.98
N GLU A 62 27.61 14.99 1.75
CA GLU A 62 26.57 14.39 0.89
C GLU A 62 25.85 13.22 1.59
N ASP A 63 26.60 12.34 2.26
CA ASP A 63 26.04 11.21 3.02
C ASP A 63 25.14 11.65 4.17
N GLN A 64 25.45 12.77 4.82
CA GLN A 64 24.64 13.30 5.91
C GLN A 64 23.32 13.89 5.38
N VAL A 65 23.39 14.64 4.27
CA VAL A 65 22.18 15.16 3.59
C VAL A 65 21.30 14.00 3.10
N LYS A 66 21.93 12.97 2.53
CA LYS A 66 21.26 11.73 2.10
C LYS A 66 20.55 11.03 3.24
N ARG A 67 21.25 10.78 4.35
CA ARG A 67 20.68 10.16 5.55
C ARG A 67 19.49 10.95 6.10
N ARG A 68 19.61 12.28 6.18
CA ARG A 68 18.52 13.17 6.65
C ARG A 68 17.26 13.03 5.79
N SER A 69 17.40 13.09 4.46
CA SER A 69 16.27 12.94 3.54
C SER A 69 15.67 11.54 3.59
N GLN A 70 16.50 10.50 3.58
CA GLN A 70 16.04 9.12 3.64
C GLN A 70 15.19 8.85 4.89
N LEU A 71 15.63 9.31 6.06
CA LEU A 71 14.86 9.12 7.29
C LEU A 71 13.55 9.87 7.31
N TRP A 72 13.51 11.09 6.77
CA TRP A 72 12.26 11.83 6.61
C TRP A 72 11.26 11.06 5.75
N TRP A 73 11.72 10.58 4.59
CA TRP A 73 10.86 9.87 3.65
C TRP A 73 10.45 8.48 4.15
N VAL A 74 11.30 7.78 4.92
CA VAL A 74 10.89 6.55 5.61
C VAL A 74 9.80 6.84 6.64
N ALA A 75 9.94 7.89 7.44
CA ALA A 75 8.90 8.30 8.39
C ALA A 75 7.59 8.65 7.66
N TYR A 76 7.69 9.36 6.54
CA TYR A 76 6.55 9.72 5.69
C TYR A 76 5.84 8.49 5.10
N SER A 77 6.59 7.57 4.52
CA SER A 77 6.04 6.33 3.96
C SER A 77 5.35 5.50 5.04
N LEU A 78 5.94 5.39 6.24
CA LEU A 78 5.33 4.67 7.35
C LEU A 78 4.07 5.36 7.90
N ASP A 79 4.02 6.69 7.94
CA ASP A 79 2.83 7.44 8.37
C ASP A 79 1.65 7.19 7.44
N SER A 80 1.87 7.41 6.14
CA SER A 80 0.85 7.20 5.11
C SER A 80 0.42 5.74 5.01
N PHE A 81 1.35 4.79 5.14
CA PHE A 81 1.04 3.36 5.17
C PHE A 81 0.13 3.01 6.36
N ASN A 82 0.58 3.27 7.60
CA ASN A 82 -0.16 2.93 8.82
C ASN A 82 -1.51 3.64 8.92
N SER A 83 -1.58 4.88 8.43
CA SER A 83 -2.82 5.66 8.42
C SER A 83 -3.81 5.11 7.39
N SER A 84 -3.33 4.69 6.21
CA SER A 84 -4.18 4.11 5.16
C SER A 84 -4.81 2.78 5.56
N THR A 85 -4.06 1.91 6.26
CA THR A 85 -4.56 0.60 6.67
C THR A 85 -5.60 0.68 7.78
N GLN A 86 -5.45 1.66 8.69
CA GLN A 86 -6.34 1.83 9.84
C GLN A 86 -7.46 2.85 9.63
N GLY A 87 -7.54 3.47 8.44
CA GLY A 87 -8.51 4.53 8.15
C GLY A 87 -8.34 5.78 9.02
N ARG A 88 -7.09 6.10 9.40
CA ARG A 88 -6.73 7.24 10.26
C ARG A 88 -6.18 8.40 9.40
N PRO A 89 -6.27 9.64 9.90
CA PRO A 89 -5.51 10.75 9.30
C PRO A 89 -4.01 10.54 9.49
N THR A 90 -3.23 11.00 8.53
CA THR A 90 -1.78 11.11 8.63
C THR A 90 -1.37 12.28 9.50
N ALA A 91 -0.20 12.18 10.12
CA ALA A 91 0.38 13.23 10.95
C ALA A 91 1.16 14.26 10.11
N ILE A 92 1.62 13.89 8.91
CA ILE A 92 2.42 14.75 8.04
C ILE A 92 1.56 15.48 7.01
N SER A 93 1.80 16.80 6.89
CA SER A 93 1.26 17.63 5.81
C SER A 93 2.30 17.84 4.71
N ASP A 94 1.88 17.72 3.46
CA ASP A 94 2.73 18.02 2.29
C ASP A 94 3.15 19.49 2.28
N LEU A 95 2.30 20.40 2.78
CA LEU A 95 2.57 21.83 2.84
C LEU A 95 3.68 22.22 3.83
N SER A 96 3.94 21.37 4.82
CA SER A 96 5.02 21.59 5.79
C SER A 96 6.34 20.96 5.37
N THR A 97 6.37 20.21 4.25
CA THR A 97 7.55 19.45 3.82
C THR A 97 8.23 20.16 2.64
N ASP A 98 9.53 20.47 2.77
CA ASP A 98 10.35 20.97 1.66
C ASP A 98 11.62 20.14 1.41
N THR A 99 11.78 19.02 2.13
CA THR A 99 12.79 18.00 1.84
C THR A 99 12.53 17.35 0.48
N GLU A 100 13.53 17.34 -0.39
CA GLU A 100 13.46 16.67 -1.67
C GLU A 100 13.85 15.19 -1.54
N ALA A 101 13.14 14.32 -2.25
CA ALA A 101 13.55 12.94 -2.42
C ALA A 101 14.79 12.90 -3.32
N PHE A 102 15.82 12.18 -2.91
CA PHE A 102 16.99 11.96 -3.74
C PHE A 102 16.58 11.26 -5.04
N SER A 103 16.66 11.98 -6.16
CA SER A 103 16.38 11.48 -7.51
C SER A 103 17.68 11.33 -8.30
N VAL A 104 17.71 10.33 -9.19
CA VAL A 104 18.87 9.97 -10.04
C VAL A 104 19.28 11.09 -11.01
N ALA A 105 18.47 12.13 -11.18
CA ALA A 105 18.82 13.29 -12.00
C ALA A 105 20.10 14.04 -11.55
N LEU A 106 20.64 13.74 -10.36
CA LEU A 106 21.86 14.33 -9.81
C LEU A 106 23.09 13.40 -9.82
N GLY A 107 22.99 12.20 -10.37
CA GLY A 107 24.07 11.20 -10.31
C GLY A 107 24.12 10.32 -11.54
N ASP A 108 24.38 10.92 -12.70
CA ASP A 108 24.73 10.17 -13.90
C ASP A 108 26.16 9.60 -13.74
N GLN A 109 26.26 8.47 -13.06
CA GLN A 109 27.26 7.45 -13.36
C GLN A 109 26.52 6.13 -13.45
N ALA A 110 25.87 5.92 -14.59
CA ALA A 110 25.62 4.58 -15.09
C ALA A 110 26.97 3.87 -15.27
N SER A 111 27.50 3.31 -14.18
CA SER A 111 28.60 2.37 -14.23
C SER A 111 28.17 1.21 -15.14
N GLU A 112 28.97 0.97 -16.17
CA GLU A 112 28.86 -0.15 -17.09
C GLU A 112 28.82 -1.47 -16.31
N GLY A 113 27.61 -1.96 -16.00
CA GLY A 113 27.45 -3.12 -15.13
C GLY A 113 26.06 -3.30 -14.53
N GLY A 114 25.01 -3.17 -15.34
CA GLY A 114 23.65 -3.60 -14.99
C GLY A 114 22.72 -2.47 -14.50
N LYS A 115 21.57 -2.35 -15.17
CA LYS A 115 20.44 -1.49 -14.82
C LYS A 115 19.84 -1.90 -13.46
N ARG A 116 20.47 -1.55 -12.34
CA ARG A 116 19.86 -1.76 -11.02
C ARG A 116 18.92 -0.59 -10.71
N PRO A 117 17.60 -0.82 -10.56
CA PRO A 117 16.64 0.24 -10.31
C PRO A 117 16.66 0.76 -8.86
N SER A 118 17.61 0.39 -8.00
CA SER A 118 17.57 0.62 -6.55
C SER A 118 17.31 2.07 -6.12
N LEU A 119 17.95 3.05 -6.75
CA LEU A 119 17.70 4.48 -6.48
C LEU A 119 16.36 4.96 -7.06
N GLN A 120 15.94 4.44 -8.23
CA GLN A 120 14.64 4.78 -8.80
C GLN A 120 13.49 4.16 -8.00
N LEU A 121 13.67 2.95 -7.46
CA LEU A 121 12.73 2.27 -6.57
C LEU A 121 12.43 3.12 -5.33
N TYR A 122 13.47 3.70 -4.72
CA TYR A 122 13.29 4.64 -3.61
C TYR A 122 12.42 5.83 -4.01
N TYR A 123 12.71 6.46 -5.16
CA TYR A 123 11.92 7.59 -5.65
C TYR A 123 10.46 7.20 -5.96
N TRP A 124 10.22 6.04 -6.59
CA TRP A 124 8.87 5.54 -6.87
C TRP A 124 8.09 5.24 -5.59
N ASN A 125 8.74 4.68 -4.57
CA ASN A 125 8.11 4.43 -3.27
C ASN A 125 7.72 5.74 -2.56
N VAL A 126 8.59 6.75 -2.59
CA VAL A 126 8.29 8.07 -2.01
C VAL A 126 7.10 8.72 -2.71
N THR A 127 7.12 8.76 -4.04
CA THR A 127 6.03 9.37 -4.82
C THR A 127 4.70 8.61 -4.67
N LEU A 128 4.73 7.27 -4.57
CA LEU A 128 3.55 6.48 -4.23
C LEU A 128 3.03 6.79 -2.83
N SER A 129 3.93 6.94 -1.86
CA SER A 129 3.59 7.32 -0.48
C SER A 129 2.94 8.70 -0.41
N GLN A 130 3.34 9.65 -1.25
CA GLN A 130 2.70 10.96 -1.35
C GLN A 130 1.27 10.87 -1.90
N ILE A 131 1.03 10.02 -2.90
CA ILE A 131 -0.34 9.77 -3.41
C ILE A 131 -1.19 9.13 -2.30
N ARG A 132 -0.62 8.16 -1.57
CA ARG A 132 -1.27 7.52 -0.41
C ARG A 132 -1.60 8.51 0.71
N ASN A 133 -0.68 9.42 1.03
CA ASN A 133 -0.90 10.47 2.03
C ASN A 133 -2.10 11.35 1.65
N ARG A 134 -2.13 11.84 0.40
CA ARG A 134 -3.23 12.65 -0.13
C ARG A 134 -4.57 11.90 -0.10
N PHE A 135 -4.56 10.59 -0.35
CA PHE A 135 -5.73 9.73 -0.17
C PHE A 135 -6.20 9.73 1.30
N CYS A 136 -5.33 9.47 2.27
CA CYS A 136 -5.68 9.50 3.71
C CYS A 136 -6.22 10.86 4.16
N VAL A 137 -5.58 11.95 3.75
CA VAL A 137 -6.01 13.32 4.04
C VAL A 137 -7.38 13.58 3.45
N GLY A 138 -7.58 13.28 2.16
CA GLY A 138 -8.86 13.51 1.47
C GLY A 138 -10.05 12.78 2.10
N LEU A 139 -9.82 11.60 2.70
CA LEU A 139 -10.85 10.88 3.45
C LEU A 139 -11.14 11.49 4.83
N SER A 140 -10.13 12.07 5.46
CA SER A 140 -10.20 12.64 6.80
C SER A 140 -10.73 14.08 6.79
N THR A 141 -10.57 14.80 5.69
CA THR A 141 -11.02 16.19 5.55
C THR A 141 -12.55 16.27 5.49
N TYR A 142 -13.09 17.28 6.18
CA TYR A 142 -14.51 17.62 6.09
C TYR A 142 -14.80 18.20 4.71
N GLY A 143 -15.78 17.62 4.02
CA GLY A 143 -16.13 18.03 2.67
C GLY A 143 -17.44 17.40 2.23
N THR A 144 -18.00 17.94 1.15
CA THR A 144 -19.17 17.34 0.52
C THR A 144 -18.82 16.04 -0.18
N MET A 145 -19.83 15.22 -0.46
CA MET A 145 -19.66 14.02 -1.27
C MET A 145 -19.02 14.32 -2.64
N ALA A 146 -19.48 15.37 -3.32
CA ALA A 146 -18.98 15.76 -4.64
C ALA A 146 -17.48 16.08 -4.58
N THR A 147 -17.07 16.93 -3.64
CA THR A 147 -15.65 17.28 -3.46
C THR A 147 -14.76 16.08 -3.15
N ARG A 148 -15.29 15.06 -2.45
CA ARG A 148 -14.55 13.81 -2.19
C ARG A 148 -14.41 12.96 -3.45
N LEU A 149 -15.46 12.87 -4.26
CA LEU A 149 -15.42 12.15 -5.53
C LEU A 149 -14.46 12.82 -6.54
N ASP A 150 -14.43 14.15 -6.58
CA ASP A 150 -13.49 14.90 -7.40
C ASP A 150 -12.04 14.64 -6.95
N ALA A 151 -11.77 14.71 -5.63
CA ALA A 151 -10.46 14.37 -5.08
C ALA A 151 -10.04 12.92 -5.40
N LEU A 152 -10.96 11.96 -5.35
CA LEU A 152 -10.67 10.57 -5.74
C LEU A 152 -10.35 10.44 -7.24
N SER A 153 -10.99 11.22 -8.11
CA SER A 153 -10.70 11.25 -9.54
C SER A 153 -9.32 11.85 -9.83
N GLU A 154 -8.92 12.89 -9.08
CA GLU A 154 -7.58 13.48 -9.16
C GLU A 154 -6.50 12.51 -8.65
N LEU A 155 -6.80 11.76 -7.58
CA LEU A 155 -5.92 10.72 -7.05
C LEU A 155 -5.74 9.56 -8.03
N ASP A 156 -6.83 9.09 -8.67
CA ASP A 156 -6.77 8.08 -9.72
C ASP A 156 -5.86 8.53 -10.88
N SER A 157 -6.08 9.76 -11.37
CA SER A 157 -5.26 10.35 -12.43
C SER A 157 -3.77 10.46 -12.03
N SER A 158 -3.51 10.87 -10.78
CA SER A 158 -2.15 10.95 -10.23
C SER A 158 -1.49 9.57 -10.14
N LEU A 159 -2.24 8.55 -9.73
CA LEU A 159 -1.77 7.17 -9.58
C LEU A 159 -1.45 6.53 -10.94
N LEU A 160 -2.28 6.77 -11.96
CA LEU A 160 -2.02 6.32 -13.32
C LEU A 160 -0.80 7.03 -13.93
N SER A 161 -0.68 8.34 -13.75
CA SER A 161 0.50 9.10 -14.17
C SER A 161 1.79 8.60 -13.51
N TRP A 162 1.72 8.31 -12.20
CA TRP A 162 2.83 7.69 -11.48
C TRP A 162 3.21 6.33 -12.07
N ARG A 163 2.23 5.45 -12.33
CA ARG A 163 2.48 4.14 -12.97
C ARG A 163 3.15 4.32 -14.33
N ASP A 164 2.67 5.25 -15.14
CA ASP A 164 3.15 5.47 -16.50
C ASP A 164 4.56 6.09 -16.53
N SER A 165 4.98 6.74 -15.45
CA SER A 165 6.36 7.22 -15.27
C SER A 165 7.38 6.09 -15.03
N ILE A 166 6.94 4.90 -14.63
CA ILE A 166 7.81 3.75 -14.39
C ILE A 166 8.13 3.06 -15.73
N PRO A 167 9.40 2.72 -16.03
CA PRO A 167 9.79 1.96 -17.21
C PRO A 167 9.02 0.63 -17.33
N LEU A 168 8.78 0.19 -18.57
CA LEU A 168 7.99 -1.02 -18.84
C LEU A 168 8.53 -2.26 -18.10
N ASP A 169 9.85 -2.39 -18.00
CA ASP A 169 10.56 -3.49 -17.32
C ASP A 169 10.20 -3.63 -15.82
N TYR A 170 9.68 -2.59 -15.18
CA TYR A 170 9.38 -2.54 -13.74
C TYR A 170 7.94 -2.10 -13.42
N ARG A 171 7.08 -1.93 -14.42
CA ARG A 171 5.75 -1.34 -14.26
C ARG A 171 4.74 -2.35 -13.67
N PRO A 172 3.86 -1.96 -12.72
CA PRO A 172 2.88 -2.87 -12.08
C PRO A 172 2.02 -3.74 -13.00
N ASP A 173 1.63 -3.22 -14.16
CA ASP A 173 0.77 -3.96 -15.12
C ASP A 173 1.59 -4.79 -16.13
N GLN A 174 2.90 -4.92 -15.95
CA GLN A 174 3.82 -5.64 -16.83
C GLN A 174 4.54 -6.75 -16.07
N GLU A 175 5.20 -7.66 -16.80
CA GLU A 175 6.05 -8.67 -16.18
C GLU A 175 7.26 -8.00 -15.52
N ASN A 176 7.50 -8.32 -14.24
CA ASN A 176 8.61 -7.78 -13.47
C ASN A 176 9.94 -8.37 -13.98
N GLN A 177 10.76 -7.56 -14.65
CA GLN A 177 12.06 -7.97 -15.19
C GLN A 177 13.23 -7.65 -14.26
N ALA A 178 12.97 -7.20 -13.02
CA ALA A 178 14.04 -7.00 -12.05
C ALA A 178 14.66 -8.34 -11.62
N THR A 179 15.94 -8.30 -11.22
CA THR A 179 16.72 -9.49 -10.87
C THR A 179 17.25 -9.39 -9.45
N GLY A 180 17.42 -10.54 -8.78
CA GLY A 180 17.99 -10.59 -7.43
C GLY A 180 17.07 -9.93 -6.39
N GLU A 181 17.65 -9.13 -5.50
CA GLU A 181 16.90 -8.47 -4.42
C GLU A 181 15.90 -7.42 -4.93
N ASP A 182 16.19 -6.76 -6.06
CA ASP A 182 15.32 -5.74 -6.65
C ASP A 182 13.98 -6.32 -7.13
N TYR A 183 13.93 -7.63 -7.47
CA TYR A 183 12.69 -8.29 -7.88
C TYR A 183 11.60 -8.15 -6.81
N HIS A 184 11.93 -8.46 -5.56
CA HIS A 184 10.97 -8.41 -4.46
C HIS A 184 10.55 -6.98 -4.12
N LEU A 185 11.47 -6.01 -4.23
CA LEU A 185 11.15 -4.60 -4.00
C LEU A 185 10.18 -4.06 -5.06
N VAL A 186 10.42 -4.38 -6.34
CA VAL A 186 9.49 -4.06 -7.43
C VAL A 186 8.14 -4.74 -7.21
N ALA A 187 8.12 -6.02 -6.82
CA ALA A 187 6.87 -6.74 -6.60
C ALA A 187 6.07 -6.15 -5.42
N ILE A 188 6.72 -5.75 -4.32
CA ILE A 188 6.04 -5.05 -3.21
C ILE A 188 5.46 -3.71 -3.69
N LEU A 189 6.20 -2.97 -4.51
CA LEU A 189 5.72 -1.73 -5.10
C LEU A 189 4.45 -1.97 -5.95
N HIS A 190 4.40 -3.07 -6.69
CA HIS A 190 3.20 -3.48 -7.46
C HIS A 190 2.02 -3.80 -6.54
N LEU A 191 2.25 -4.57 -5.46
CA LEU A 191 1.22 -4.89 -4.46
C LEU A 191 0.65 -3.61 -3.83
N GLU A 192 1.49 -2.65 -3.48
CA GLU A 192 1.09 -1.36 -2.94
C GLU A 192 0.27 -0.54 -3.93
N TYR A 193 0.68 -0.49 -5.20
CA TYR A 193 -0.05 0.17 -6.28
C TYR A 193 -1.45 -0.42 -6.44
N PHE A 194 -1.57 -1.74 -6.59
CA PHE A 194 -2.87 -2.40 -6.78
C PHE A 194 -3.78 -2.19 -5.59
N ASN A 195 -3.24 -2.20 -4.36
CA ASN A 195 -4.04 -1.93 -3.19
C ASN A 195 -4.52 -0.47 -3.10
N LEU A 196 -3.68 0.50 -3.49
CA LEU A 196 -4.07 1.92 -3.50
C LEU A 196 -5.13 2.18 -4.58
N LEU A 197 -4.96 1.64 -5.78
CA LEU A 197 -5.96 1.70 -6.86
C LEU A 197 -7.30 1.11 -6.40
N ARG A 198 -7.27 -0.10 -5.82
CA ARG A 198 -8.45 -0.73 -5.22
C ARG A 198 -9.08 0.16 -4.16
N SER A 199 -8.29 0.79 -3.28
CA SER A 199 -8.79 1.63 -2.19
C SER A 199 -9.49 2.90 -2.69
N ILE A 200 -8.96 3.54 -3.73
CA ILE A 200 -9.55 4.72 -4.37
C ILE A 200 -10.93 4.36 -4.95
N HIS A 201 -11.00 3.31 -5.78
CA HIS A 201 -12.25 2.90 -6.41
C HIS A 201 -13.25 2.30 -5.41
N TRP A 202 -12.78 1.57 -4.41
CA TRP A 202 -13.64 1.04 -3.34
C TRP A 202 -14.29 2.18 -2.56
N THR A 203 -13.52 3.20 -2.19
CA THR A 203 -14.06 4.37 -1.49
C THR A 203 -15.07 5.11 -2.37
N SER A 204 -14.78 5.27 -3.66
CA SER A 204 -15.73 5.85 -4.63
C SER A 204 -17.06 5.08 -4.64
N LEU A 205 -17.02 3.75 -4.64
CA LEU A 205 -18.22 2.90 -4.60
C LEU A 205 -19.03 3.08 -3.32
N VAL A 206 -18.37 3.00 -2.15
CA VAL A 206 -19.02 3.15 -0.86
C VAL A 206 -19.69 4.52 -0.73
N LEU A 207 -18.99 5.57 -1.17
CA LEU A 207 -19.50 6.93 -1.22
C LEU A 207 -20.75 7.03 -2.10
N VAL A 208 -20.71 6.56 -3.34
CA VAL A 208 -21.87 6.61 -4.24
C VAL A 208 -23.05 5.79 -3.69
N GLN A 209 -22.80 4.60 -3.14
CA GLN A 209 -23.84 3.73 -2.57
C GLN A 209 -24.49 4.32 -1.31
N ALA A 210 -23.76 5.09 -0.51
CA ALA A 210 -24.30 5.77 0.66
C ALA A 210 -25.32 6.88 0.30
N ASN A 211 -25.26 7.42 -0.92
CA ASN A 211 -26.16 8.47 -1.38
C ASN A 211 -27.18 7.93 -2.41
N LYS A 212 -28.42 7.70 -1.94
CA LYS A 212 -29.50 7.12 -2.76
C LYS A 212 -29.87 7.95 -3.99
N GLU A 213 -29.85 9.28 -3.88
CA GLU A 213 -30.17 10.19 -4.99
C GLU A 213 -29.08 10.14 -6.06
N LEU A 214 -27.83 10.18 -5.63
CA LEU A 214 -26.69 10.10 -6.53
C LEU A 214 -26.54 8.71 -7.14
N SER A 215 -26.82 7.63 -6.39
CA SER A 215 -26.83 6.25 -6.90
C SER A 215 -27.92 6.02 -7.95
N ALA A 216 -29.03 6.77 -7.91
CA ALA A 216 -30.07 6.72 -8.94
C ALA A 216 -29.69 7.57 -10.18
N THR A 217 -28.97 8.67 -9.98
CA THR A 217 -28.62 9.66 -11.03
C THR A 217 -27.35 9.29 -11.80
N LEU A 218 -26.29 8.91 -11.08
CA LEU A 218 -25.09 8.30 -11.64
C LEU A 218 -25.46 6.86 -12.00
N GLN A 219 -26.06 6.73 -13.18
CA GLN A 219 -26.42 5.46 -13.77
C GLN A 219 -25.28 4.43 -13.61
N HIS A 220 -25.67 3.17 -13.61
CA HIS A 220 -24.85 1.96 -13.55
C HIS A 220 -23.39 2.02 -14.11
N PRO A 221 -23.05 2.74 -15.20
CA PRO A 221 -21.70 2.70 -15.78
C PRO A 221 -20.55 3.07 -14.84
N ARG A 222 -20.57 4.20 -14.13
CA ARG A 222 -19.43 4.60 -13.25
C ARG A 222 -19.21 3.60 -12.12
N ILE A 223 -20.30 3.15 -11.50
CA ILE A 223 -20.26 2.11 -10.46
C ILE A 223 -19.70 0.81 -11.03
N ARG A 224 -20.16 0.38 -12.21
CA ARG A 224 -19.65 -0.83 -12.88
C ARG A 224 -18.17 -0.71 -13.23
N THR A 225 -17.71 0.46 -13.68
CA THR A 225 -16.29 0.71 -13.98
C THR A 225 -15.45 0.60 -12.72
N SER A 226 -15.79 1.30 -11.64
CA SER A 226 -15.06 1.20 -10.37
C SER A 226 -15.09 -0.22 -9.78
N GLU A 227 -16.21 -0.95 -9.90
CA GLU A 227 -16.29 -2.36 -9.51
C GLU A 227 -15.34 -3.24 -10.34
N SER A 228 -15.31 -3.04 -11.65
CA SER A 228 -14.41 -3.77 -12.54
C SER A 228 -12.94 -3.47 -12.25
N ILE A 229 -12.60 -2.22 -11.94
CA ILE A 229 -11.23 -1.82 -11.61
C ILE A 229 -10.81 -2.43 -10.26
N CYS A 230 -11.66 -2.35 -9.22
CA CYS A 230 -11.39 -3.02 -7.94
C CYS A 230 -11.12 -4.52 -8.13
N LEU A 231 -11.96 -5.19 -8.91
CA LEU A 231 -11.82 -6.63 -9.17
C LEU A 231 -10.54 -6.95 -9.95
N ALA A 232 -10.22 -6.16 -10.97
CA ALA A 232 -8.99 -6.31 -11.74
C ALA A 232 -7.75 -6.10 -10.86
N ALA A 233 -7.74 -5.04 -10.04
CA ALA A 233 -6.66 -4.75 -9.11
C ALA A 233 -6.47 -5.88 -8.08
N SER A 234 -7.57 -6.43 -7.53
CA SER A 234 -7.49 -7.59 -6.63
C SER A 234 -6.90 -8.83 -7.32
N ARG A 235 -7.29 -9.12 -8.56
CA ARG A 235 -6.70 -10.24 -9.33
C ARG A 235 -5.22 -10.03 -9.59
N SER A 236 -4.81 -8.83 -10.00
CA SER A 236 -3.41 -8.51 -10.24
C SER A 236 -2.58 -8.56 -8.95
N PHE A 237 -3.16 -8.16 -7.81
CA PHE A 237 -2.54 -8.30 -6.50
C PHE A 237 -2.26 -9.78 -6.19
N ILE A 238 -3.25 -10.67 -6.32
CA ILE A 238 -3.06 -12.12 -6.11
C ILE A 238 -2.07 -12.73 -7.12
N LYS A 239 -2.14 -12.33 -8.39
CA LYS A 239 -1.19 -12.78 -9.41
C LYS A 239 0.24 -12.43 -9.03
N THR A 240 0.48 -11.19 -8.59
CA THR A 240 1.81 -10.74 -8.13
C THR A 240 2.32 -11.58 -6.96
N LEU A 241 1.44 -11.98 -6.02
CA LEU A 241 1.80 -12.88 -4.92
C LEU A 241 2.19 -14.29 -5.38
N ASN A 242 1.47 -14.83 -6.37
CA ASN A 242 1.80 -16.10 -7.00
C ASN A 242 3.19 -16.03 -7.67
N ASP A 243 3.45 -14.95 -8.41
CA ASP A 243 4.73 -14.71 -9.10
C ASP A 243 5.89 -14.63 -8.09
N ILE A 244 5.70 -13.91 -6.97
CA ILE A 244 6.67 -13.87 -5.86
C ILE A 244 6.94 -15.27 -5.29
N ALA A 245 5.89 -16.07 -5.08
CA ALA A 245 6.02 -17.40 -4.48
C ALA A 245 6.71 -18.42 -5.40
N GLY A 246 6.55 -18.26 -6.72
CA GLY A 246 7.22 -19.07 -7.73
C GLY A 246 8.67 -18.65 -8.01
N HIS A 247 9.11 -17.49 -7.51
CA HIS A 247 10.44 -16.97 -7.79
C HIS A 247 11.55 -17.80 -7.08
N PRO A 248 12.67 -18.11 -7.76
CA PRO A 248 13.73 -18.99 -7.22
C PRO A 248 14.43 -18.43 -5.97
N VAL A 249 14.43 -17.11 -5.80
CA VAL A 249 14.92 -16.46 -4.59
C VAL A 249 13.79 -16.46 -3.55
N GLN A 250 13.73 -17.51 -2.73
CA GLN A 250 12.74 -17.65 -1.66
C GLN A 250 13.30 -17.11 -0.33
N HIS A 251 13.48 -15.80 -0.23
CA HIS A 251 13.66 -15.19 1.09
C HIS A 251 12.28 -15.04 1.75
N ARG A 252 12.17 -15.28 3.06
CA ARG A 252 11.00 -14.80 3.82
C ARG A 252 11.00 -13.28 3.69
N ILE A 253 10.12 -12.76 2.85
CA ILE A 253 9.99 -11.32 2.66
C ILE A 253 9.24 -10.79 3.86
N PHE A 254 10.01 -10.34 4.86
CA PHE A 254 9.51 -9.70 6.08
C PHE A 254 8.51 -8.57 5.79
N LEU A 255 8.63 -7.89 4.64
CA LEU A 255 7.70 -6.83 4.24
C LEU A 255 6.29 -7.35 3.90
N LEU A 256 6.13 -8.62 3.50
CA LEU A 256 4.81 -9.16 3.16
C LEU A 256 3.89 -9.30 4.39
N SER A 257 4.44 -9.54 5.59
CA SER A 257 3.64 -9.58 6.82
C SER A 257 3.02 -8.22 7.18
N PHE A 258 3.52 -7.11 6.62
CA PHE A 258 2.88 -5.80 6.80
C PHE A 258 1.62 -5.64 5.97
N LEU A 259 1.44 -6.46 4.94
CA LEU A 259 0.38 -6.31 3.95
C LEU A 259 -0.90 -7.07 4.31
N THR A 260 -1.03 -7.66 5.52
CA THR A 260 -2.21 -8.44 5.97
C THR A 260 -3.54 -7.79 5.57
N ASP A 261 -3.72 -6.50 5.86
CA ASP A 261 -4.95 -5.77 5.51
C ASP A 261 -5.21 -5.67 3.99
N HIS A 262 -4.14 -5.65 3.18
CA HIS A 262 -4.23 -5.62 1.72
C HIS A 262 -4.77 -6.96 1.18
N TYR A 263 -4.30 -8.10 1.71
CA TYR A 263 -4.84 -9.42 1.37
C TYR A 263 -6.33 -9.49 1.70
N MET A 264 -6.71 -9.10 2.92
CA MET A 264 -8.10 -9.14 3.38
C MET A 264 -9.01 -8.33 2.46
N ALA A 265 -8.56 -7.12 2.09
CA ALA A 265 -9.34 -6.25 1.22
C ALA A 265 -9.44 -6.80 -0.22
N ALA A 266 -8.39 -7.42 -0.75
CA ALA A 266 -8.43 -8.06 -2.06
C ALA A 266 -9.40 -9.26 -2.09
N LEU A 267 -9.33 -10.11 -1.07
CA LEU A 267 -10.22 -11.26 -0.88
C LEU A 267 -11.68 -10.84 -0.68
N ALA A 268 -11.95 -9.79 0.09
CA ALA A 268 -13.30 -9.25 0.27
C ALA A 268 -13.94 -8.79 -1.05
N VAL A 269 -13.14 -8.17 -1.94
CA VAL A 269 -13.60 -7.78 -3.29
C VAL A 269 -13.95 -9.00 -4.14
N LEU A 270 -13.09 -10.03 -4.14
CA LEU A 270 -13.33 -11.28 -4.87
C LEU A 270 -14.60 -11.99 -4.35
N TYR A 271 -14.71 -12.15 -3.04
CA TYR A 271 -15.88 -12.75 -2.39
C TYR A 271 -17.17 -12.03 -2.77
N ARG A 272 -17.20 -10.69 -2.63
CA ARG A 272 -18.37 -9.87 -3.00
C ARG A 272 -18.73 -10.04 -4.48
N ASN A 273 -17.75 -10.11 -5.37
CA ASN A 273 -18.00 -10.25 -6.80
C ASN A 273 -18.60 -11.62 -7.15
N ILE A 274 -18.06 -12.70 -6.59
CA ILE A 274 -18.57 -14.06 -6.82
C ILE A 274 -19.99 -14.19 -6.27
N PHE A 275 -20.25 -13.74 -5.03
CA PHE A 275 -21.57 -13.80 -4.42
C PHE A 275 -22.64 -13.02 -5.18
N ARG A 276 -22.27 -11.89 -5.79
CA ARG A 276 -23.22 -11.06 -6.52
C ARG A 276 -23.58 -11.63 -7.90
N SER A 277 -22.70 -12.41 -8.50
CA SER A 277 -22.88 -12.93 -9.87
C SER A 277 -22.24 -14.32 -10.02
N PRO A 278 -22.72 -15.33 -9.28
CA PRO A 278 -22.18 -16.69 -9.31
C PRO A 278 -22.28 -17.36 -10.69
N GLU A 279 -23.24 -16.93 -11.52
CA GLU A 279 -23.48 -17.43 -12.87
C GLU A 279 -22.42 -17.01 -13.90
N ARG A 280 -21.56 -16.04 -13.58
CA ARG A 280 -20.52 -15.59 -14.51
C ARG A 280 -19.49 -16.70 -14.73
N LEU A 281 -19.09 -16.88 -15.99
CA LEU A 281 -18.01 -17.81 -16.35
C LEU A 281 -16.70 -17.54 -15.60
N SER A 282 -16.41 -16.26 -15.27
CA SER A 282 -15.23 -15.89 -14.50
C SER A 282 -15.30 -16.24 -13.00
N ALA A 283 -16.47 -16.58 -12.46
CA ALA A 283 -16.65 -16.82 -11.02
C ALA A 283 -15.77 -17.96 -10.50
N ARG A 284 -15.59 -19.02 -11.31
CA ARG A 284 -14.68 -20.13 -10.97
C ARG A 284 -13.21 -19.71 -10.97
N ALA A 285 -12.81 -18.88 -11.94
CA ALA A 285 -11.45 -18.33 -11.94
C ALA A 285 -11.22 -17.41 -10.73
N ASP A 286 -12.23 -16.61 -10.36
CA ASP A 286 -12.18 -15.76 -9.16
C ASP A 286 -12.10 -16.58 -7.86
N LEU A 287 -12.73 -17.75 -7.81
CA LEU A 287 -12.58 -18.69 -6.69
C LEU A 287 -11.13 -19.19 -6.57
N GLU A 288 -10.45 -19.51 -7.67
CA GLU A 288 -9.04 -19.90 -7.60
C GLU A 288 -8.13 -18.74 -7.15
N TYR A 289 -8.42 -17.50 -7.58
CA TYR A 289 -7.75 -16.33 -7.04
C TYR A 289 -8.02 -16.17 -5.53
N PHE A 290 -9.25 -16.44 -5.08
CA PHE A 290 -9.57 -16.39 -3.65
C PHE A 290 -8.79 -17.46 -2.86
N ARG A 291 -8.73 -18.70 -3.35
CA ARG A 291 -7.94 -19.78 -2.72
C ARG A 291 -6.46 -19.43 -2.63
N ALA A 292 -5.87 -18.95 -3.73
CA ALA A 292 -4.47 -18.52 -3.75
C ALA A 292 -4.23 -17.37 -2.76
N GLY A 293 -5.10 -16.36 -2.74
CA GLY A 293 -4.98 -15.23 -1.82
C GLY A 293 -5.10 -15.62 -0.36
N LYS A 294 -6.02 -16.54 -0.02
CA LYS A 294 -6.13 -17.10 1.33
C LYS A 294 -4.87 -17.87 1.70
N PHE A 295 -4.34 -18.71 0.80
CA PHE A 295 -3.09 -19.41 1.05
C PHE A 295 -1.93 -18.44 1.36
N HIS A 296 -1.81 -17.35 0.61
CA HIS A 296 -0.80 -16.33 0.89
C HIS A 296 -1.05 -15.62 2.22
N LEU A 297 -2.30 -15.24 2.52
CA LEU A 297 -2.67 -14.65 3.81
C LEU A 297 -2.24 -15.56 4.97
N ASP A 298 -2.56 -16.86 4.90
CA ASP A 298 -2.24 -17.83 5.96
C ASP A 298 -0.73 -18.07 6.09
N ARG A 299 0.02 -17.98 4.98
CA ARG A 299 1.48 -18.13 4.95
C ARG A 299 2.21 -16.90 5.49
N ASP A 300 1.77 -15.71 5.08
CA ASP A 300 2.50 -14.46 5.26
C ASP A 300 2.07 -13.73 6.54
N THR A 301 0.90 -14.05 7.10
CA THR A 301 0.46 -13.46 8.37
C THR A 301 1.02 -14.23 9.56
N ASN A 302 1.51 -13.51 10.56
CA ASN A 302 2.00 -14.13 11.77
C ASN A 302 0.81 -14.59 12.64
N LYS A 303 0.78 -15.88 13.00
CA LYS A 303 -0.35 -16.50 13.72
C LYS A 303 -0.63 -15.89 15.10
N SER A 304 0.31 -15.13 15.67
CA SER A 304 0.08 -14.36 16.91
C SER A 304 -0.68 -13.05 16.68
N GLU A 305 -0.82 -12.59 15.43
CA GLU A 305 -1.40 -11.30 15.04
C GLU A 305 -2.89 -11.37 14.70
N LEU A 306 -3.31 -12.46 14.03
CA LEU A 306 -4.71 -12.69 13.72
C LEU A 306 -5.41 -13.25 14.96
N ARG A 307 -6.47 -12.58 15.41
CA ARG A 307 -7.48 -13.24 16.25
C ARG A 307 -7.93 -14.51 15.51
N GLY A 308 -8.03 -15.65 16.20
CA GLY A 308 -8.50 -16.92 15.59
C GLY A 308 -9.77 -16.72 14.74
N ASP A 309 -10.69 -15.87 15.24
CA ASP A 309 -11.91 -15.44 14.56
C ASP A 309 -11.71 -14.94 13.12
N MET A 310 -10.58 -14.28 12.81
CA MET A 310 -10.30 -13.74 11.48
C MET A 310 -9.78 -14.80 10.52
N ILE A 311 -9.03 -15.81 10.98
CA ILE A 311 -8.64 -16.94 10.13
C ILE A 311 -9.90 -17.74 9.79
N ASP A 312 -10.70 -18.04 10.81
CA ASP A 312 -11.97 -18.74 10.68
C ASP A 312 -12.93 -18.01 9.73
N LEU A 313 -12.94 -16.67 9.73
CA LEU A 313 -13.75 -15.88 8.80
C LEU A 313 -13.41 -16.21 7.33
N PHE A 314 -12.13 -16.23 6.96
CA PHE A 314 -11.73 -16.48 5.57
C PHE A 314 -11.85 -17.94 5.17
N ASP A 315 -11.72 -18.88 6.12
CA ASP A 315 -12.11 -20.28 5.92
C ASP A 315 -13.61 -20.41 5.62
N ASN A 316 -14.46 -19.79 6.46
CA ASN A 316 -15.91 -19.82 6.27
C ASN A 316 -16.32 -19.15 4.95
N MET A 317 -15.66 -18.05 4.57
CA MET A 317 -15.88 -17.39 3.28
C MET A 317 -15.52 -18.32 2.11
N LEU A 318 -14.41 -19.04 2.19
CA LEU A 318 -14.02 -19.99 1.13
C LEU A 318 -15.07 -21.10 0.98
N THR A 319 -15.45 -21.76 2.09
CA THR A 319 -16.47 -22.82 2.09
C THR A 319 -17.79 -22.31 1.49
N ALA A 320 -18.22 -21.11 1.88
CA ALA A 320 -19.45 -20.53 1.36
C ALA A 320 -19.41 -20.27 -0.15
N LEU A 321 -18.25 -19.89 -0.71
CA LEU A 321 -18.08 -19.73 -2.15
C LEU A 321 -18.11 -21.08 -2.89
N GLU A 322 -17.52 -22.11 -2.31
CA GLU A 322 -17.50 -23.47 -2.89
C GLU A 322 -18.91 -24.08 -2.93
N ASP A 323 -19.68 -23.93 -1.86
CA ASP A 323 -21.08 -24.35 -1.78
C ASP A 323 -21.96 -23.58 -2.77
N LEU A 324 -21.74 -22.26 -2.89
CA LEU A 324 -22.49 -21.42 -3.84
C LEU A 324 -22.27 -21.85 -5.30
N LEU A 325 -21.03 -22.12 -5.69
CA LEU A 325 -20.71 -22.48 -7.08
C LEU A 325 -21.01 -23.95 -7.41
N SER A 326 -20.95 -24.85 -6.42
CA SER A 326 -21.33 -26.25 -6.60
C SER A 326 -22.84 -26.40 -6.78
N SER A 327 -23.66 -25.72 -5.97
CA SER A 327 -25.12 -25.71 -6.12
C SER A 327 -25.57 -25.19 -7.50
N HIS A 328 -25.00 -24.09 -7.98
CA HIS A 328 -25.30 -23.55 -9.31
C HIS A 328 -24.88 -24.49 -10.46
N SER A 329 -23.83 -25.29 -10.27
CA SER A 329 -23.41 -26.26 -11.28
C SER A 329 -24.36 -27.44 -11.41
N ALA A 330 -25.02 -27.83 -10.32
CA ALA A 330 -26.00 -28.91 -10.30
C ALA A 330 -27.36 -28.50 -10.88
N GLU A 331 -27.74 -27.22 -10.79
CA GLU A 331 -28.98 -26.69 -11.39
C GLU A 331 -28.86 -26.44 -12.90
N ALA A 332 -27.64 -26.28 -13.43
CA ALA A 332 -27.37 -26.00 -14.84
C ALA A 332 -27.19 -27.26 -15.71
N SER A 333 -27.17 -28.45 -15.10
CA SER A 333 -26.95 -29.76 -15.73
C SER A 333 -28.21 -30.62 -15.72
#